data_AF-A0A7C6F1P0-F1
#
_entry.id   AF-A0A7C6F1P0-F1
#
_cell.length_a   1.000
_cell.length_b   1.000
_cell.length_c   1.000
_cell.angle_alpha   90.00
_cell.angle_beta   90.00
_cell.angle_gamma   90.00
#
_symmetry.space_group_name_H-M   'P 1'
#
loop_
_entity.id
_entity.type
_entity.pdbx_description
1 polymer ?
#
loop_
_entity_poly.entity_id
_entity_poly.type
_entity_poly.pdbx_seq_one_letter_code
_entity_poly.pdbx_strand_id
1 'polypeptide(L)'
;MSIRLSRRNVLTSLVAGGFVARTGLVQFACGEGGGQFTAAQAFAKLKAGQKIPVILDTDIGDDIDDTWALVLLLKLSQLDVRLVVGDNRNALYRGKLIAKLLEVAGRTDIPVGLGVGVEDRPGRQSRWIGDYDLKKYPGKVHEDGVQAIIDTIRNSPEPVTLICIGPVQNIAEVLKRAPDVVQNARFVGMHGSVYKGYGGSDQISAEYNVKVDPKALQAVFAANWEVTITPLDTCGLVHLTGEKFRKVYDCSDKLVRALMENYQVWREAGEKKQLPPPDRSSTLFDTVGIYLAQSEELTEMETFPLIVTDDGFTRIDKSGKSVRAAVRWKDMGAFEDWLVDCLTR
;
A
#
# COMPACT_ATOMS: atom_id res chain seq x y z
N MET A 1 16.27 -66.75 -31.00
CA MET A 1 15.62 -66.83 -32.32
C MET A 1 14.41 -65.90 -32.28
N SER A 2 14.53 -64.61 -32.57
CA SER A 2 14.73 -63.93 -33.88
C SER A 2 13.45 -63.86 -34.74
N ILE A 3 13.28 -62.68 -35.36
CA ILE A 3 12.40 -62.31 -36.50
C ILE A 3 10.99 -61.81 -36.08
N ARG A 4 10.73 -60.48 -35.95
CA ARG A 4 10.62 -59.33 -36.91
C ARG A 4 9.18 -59.02 -37.34
N LEU A 5 8.69 -57.87 -36.85
CA LEU A 5 8.10 -56.71 -37.55
C LEU A 5 7.24 -56.90 -38.82
N SER A 6 6.08 -56.23 -38.84
CA SER A 6 5.63 -55.45 -40.00
C SER A 6 4.65 -54.33 -39.60
N ARG A 7 4.93 -53.11 -40.09
CA ARG A 7 4.07 -51.92 -40.07
C ARG A 7 3.22 -51.89 -41.35
N ARG A 8 1.97 -51.41 -41.30
CA ARG A 8 1.45 -50.37 -42.23
C ARG A 8 0.06 -49.85 -41.85
N ASN A 9 -0.06 -48.54 -42.05
CA ASN A 9 -1.22 -47.67 -41.83
C ASN A 9 -2.34 -47.90 -42.85
N VAL A 10 -3.59 -47.62 -42.45
CA VAL A 10 -4.59 -46.97 -43.31
C VAL A 10 -5.39 -45.98 -42.46
N LEU A 11 -5.33 -44.70 -42.87
CA LEU A 11 -6.21 -43.61 -42.42
C LEU A 11 -7.62 -43.81 -42.98
N THR A 12 -8.66 -43.57 -42.16
CA THR A 12 -9.76 -42.69 -42.58
C THR A 12 -10.45 -42.08 -41.37
N SER A 13 -10.67 -40.77 -41.48
CA SER A 13 -11.26 -39.83 -40.53
C SER A 13 -12.74 -40.07 -40.23
N LEU A 14 -13.18 -39.80 -39.00
CA LEU A 14 -14.36 -38.94 -38.80
C LEU A 14 -14.28 -38.19 -37.46
N VAL A 15 -14.50 -36.89 -37.58
CA VAL A 15 -14.46 -35.84 -36.57
C VAL A 15 -15.80 -35.80 -35.83
N ALA A 16 -15.77 -35.64 -34.50
CA ALA A 16 -16.58 -34.65 -33.75
C ALA A 16 -16.53 -34.91 -32.24
N GLY A 17 -16.32 -33.86 -31.45
CA GLY A 17 -16.55 -33.88 -30.00
C GLY A 17 -15.37 -33.41 -29.17
N GLY A 18 -14.84 -32.21 -29.44
CA GLY A 18 -13.81 -31.59 -28.63
C GLY A 18 -14.32 -31.23 -27.24
N PHE A 19 -13.71 -31.82 -26.21
CA PHE A 19 -13.67 -31.25 -24.87
C PHE A 19 -12.21 -30.89 -24.60
N VAL A 20 -11.83 -29.66 -24.97
CA VAL A 20 -10.51 -29.13 -24.59
C VAL A 20 -10.62 -28.66 -23.16
N ALA A 21 -10.30 -29.54 -22.22
CA ALA A 21 -9.88 -29.11 -20.89
C ALA A 21 -8.58 -28.33 -21.05
N ARG A 22 -8.66 -26.99 -21.07
CA ARG A 22 -7.49 -26.13 -20.89
C ARG A 22 -7.06 -26.25 -19.43
N THR A 23 -6.33 -27.31 -19.11
CA THR A 23 -5.42 -27.30 -17.96
C THR A 23 -4.22 -26.45 -18.34
N GLY A 24 -4.37 -25.14 -18.23
CA GLY A 24 -3.25 -24.22 -18.21
C GLY A 24 -2.55 -24.37 -16.86
N LEU A 25 -1.71 -25.40 -16.72
CA LEU A 25 -0.64 -25.33 -15.72
C LEU A 25 0.27 -24.18 -16.16
N VAL A 26 0.13 -23.03 -15.51
CA VAL A 26 1.19 -22.03 -15.52
C VAL A 26 2.35 -22.68 -14.79
N GLN A 27 3.27 -23.22 -15.57
CA GLN A 27 4.51 -23.77 -15.11
C GLN A 27 5.33 -22.56 -14.62
N PHE A 28 5.28 -22.29 -13.32
CA PHE A 28 6.24 -21.40 -12.69
C PHE A 28 7.61 -21.98 -12.97
N ALA A 29 8.38 -21.31 -13.83
CA ALA A 29 9.81 -21.49 -13.85
C ALA A 29 10.32 -20.95 -12.50
N CYS A 30 10.31 -21.81 -11.48
CA CYS A 30 11.15 -21.64 -10.33
C CYS A 30 12.58 -21.69 -10.86
N GLY A 31 13.13 -20.52 -11.19
CA GLY A 31 14.56 -20.37 -11.37
C GLY A 31 15.22 -20.78 -10.06
N GLU A 32 15.90 -21.92 -10.09
CA GLU A 32 16.82 -22.33 -9.04
C GLU A 32 17.87 -21.22 -8.91
N GLY A 33 17.71 -20.35 -7.90
CA GLY A 33 18.58 -19.19 -7.62
C GLY A 33 17.90 -17.84 -7.32
N GLY A 34 16.56 -17.75 -7.27
CA GLY A 34 15.86 -16.47 -7.07
C GLY A 34 15.76 -16.02 -5.61
N GLY A 35 16.60 -15.07 -5.18
CA GLY A 35 16.41 -14.37 -3.89
C GLY A 35 15.12 -13.55 -3.85
N GLN A 36 14.70 -13.15 -2.64
CA GLN A 36 13.53 -12.26 -2.44
C GLN A 36 13.65 -10.98 -3.29
N PHE A 37 12.54 -10.50 -3.84
CA PHE A 37 12.50 -9.19 -4.48
C PHE A 37 12.73 -8.08 -3.44
N THR A 38 13.69 -7.20 -3.69
CA THR A 38 14.17 -6.20 -2.73
C THR A 38 13.91 -4.77 -3.18
N ALA A 39 13.92 -3.83 -2.22
CA ALA A 39 13.98 -2.39 -2.51
C ALA A 39 15.08 -2.02 -3.53
N ALA A 40 16.28 -2.61 -3.44
CA ALA A 40 17.36 -2.34 -4.38
C ALA A 40 17.00 -2.72 -5.83
N GLN A 41 16.33 -3.86 -6.03
CA GLN A 41 15.85 -4.27 -7.36
C GLN A 41 14.71 -3.36 -7.85
N ALA A 42 13.81 -2.94 -6.95
CA ALA A 42 12.76 -1.98 -7.29
C ALA A 42 13.35 -0.63 -7.76
N PHE A 43 14.35 -0.09 -7.07
CA PHE A 43 14.98 1.18 -7.45
C PHE A 43 15.84 1.06 -8.71
N ALA A 44 16.44 -0.11 -8.96
CA ALA A 44 17.13 -0.39 -10.22
C ALA A 44 16.18 -0.31 -11.43
N LYS A 45 14.92 -0.77 -11.29
CA LYS A 45 13.90 -0.61 -12.33
C LYS A 45 13.60 0.84 -12.65
N LEU A 46 13.42 1.67 -11.61
CA LEU A 46 13.19 3.11 -11.78
C LEU A 46 14.37 3.78 -12.50
N LYS A 47 15.60 3.45 -12.11
CA LYS A 47 16.82 3.95 -12.79
C LYS A 47 16.90 3.52 -14.25
N ALA A 48 16.31 2.37 -14.59
CA ALA A 48 16.17 1.88 -15.97
C ALA A 48 14.95 2.46 -16.71
N GLY A 49 14.21 3.41 -16.12
CA GLY A 49 13.03 4.04 -16.72
C GLY A 49 11.77 3.15 -16.70
N GLN A 50 11.80 2.04 -15.97
CA GLN A 50 10.64 1.14 -15.81
C GLN A 50 9.79 1.58 -14.63
N LYS A 51 8.48 1.30 -14.69
CA LYS A 51 7.58 1.54 -13.57
C LYS A 51 7.61 0.40 -12.57
N ILE A 52 7.29 0.69 -11.32
CA ILE A 52 7.10 -0.33 -10.29
C ILE A 52 5.60 -0.62 -10.17
N PRO A 53 5.12 -1.87 -10.33
CA PRO A 53 3.74 -2.21 -10.03
C PRO A 53 3.50 -2.13 -8.52
N VAL A 54 2.46 -1.40 -8.11
CA VAL A 54 2.13 -1.21 -6.70
C VAL A 54 0.67 -1.52 -6.39
N ILE A 55 0.44 -1.98 -5.17
CA ILE A 55 -0.87 -2.05 -4.53
C ILE A 55 -0.81 -1.17 -3.29
N LEU A 56 -1.84 -0.36 -3.06
CA LEU A 56 -2.00 0.41 -1.83
C LEU A 56 -3.05 -0.27 -0.93
N ASP A 57 -2.67 -0.62 0.28
CA ASP A 57 -3.53 -1.09 1.37
C ASP A 57 -3.54 -0.01 2.47
N THR A 58 -4.68 0.63 2.70
CA THR A 58 -4.79 1.91 3.43
C THR A 58 -6.03 1.92 4.31
N ASP A 59 -5.96 2.45 5.52
CA ASP A 59 -7.13 2.64 6.38
C ASP A 59 -7.76 4.04 6.27
N ILE A 60 -7.57 4.69 5.11
CA ILE A 60 -8.15 5.97 4.71
C ILE A 60 -9.57 6.15 5.24
N GLY A 61 -9.78 7.21 6.02
CA GLY A 61 -11.07 7.43 6.66
C GLY A 61 -11.01 7.85 8.12
N ASP A 62 -9.94 7.47 8.82
CA ASP A 62 -9.74 7.69 10.26
C ASP A 62 -8.86 8.93 10.50
N ASP A 63 -7.57 8.85 10.19
CA ASP A 63 -6.69 10.00 10.03
C ASP A 63 -6.67 10.45 8.55
N ILE A 64 -6.20 11.66 8.30
CA ILE A 64 -6.28 12.30 6.99
C ILE A 64 -5.05 12.05 6.13
N ASP A 65 -3.93 11.63 6.71
CA ASP A 65 -2.66 11.43 6.03
C ASP A 65 -2.69 10.30 4.99
N ASP A 66 -3.57 9.30 5.11
CA ASP A 66 -3.83 8.36 4.01
C ASP A 66 -4.33 9.07 2.73
N THR A 67 -5.14 10.12 2.89
CA THR A 67 -5.64 10.92 1.76
C THR A 67 -4.48 11.66 1.10
N TRP A 68 -3.53 12.17 1.91
CA TRP A 68 -2.30 12.77 1.39
C TRP A 68 -1.44 11.74 0.67
N ALA A 69 -1.30 10.54 1.23
CA ALA A 69 -0.52 9.45 0.64
C ALA A 69 -1.11 8.95 -0.68
N LEU A 70 -2.43 8.75 -0.77
CA LEU A 70 -3.08 8.36 -2.03
C LEU A 70 -2.93 9.46 -3.09
N VAL A 71 -3.10 10.74 -2.74
CA VAL A 71 -2.91 11.83 -3.71
C VAL A 71 -1.47 11.94 -4.18
N LEU A 72 -0.49 11.83 -3.27
CA LEU A 72 0.92 11.74 -3.61
C LEU A 72 1.19 10.56 -4.55
N LEU A 73 0.68 9.37 -4.22
CA LEU A 73 0.83 8.17 -5.03
C LEU A 73 0.30 8.36 -6.45
N LEU A 74 -0.89 8.95 -6.61
CA LEU A 74 -1.51 9.21 -7.90
C LEU A 74 -0.75 10.25 -8.73
N LYS A 75 -0.05 11.19 -8.07
CA LYS A 75 0.81 12.14 -8.75
C LYS A 75 2.07 11.47 -9.30
N LEU A 76 2.55 10.35 -8.74
CA LEU A 76 3.81 9.67 -9.11
C LEU A 76 3.64 8.68 -10.28
N SER A 77 3.96 9.12 -11.51
CA SER A 77 3.79 8.32 -12.74
C SER A 77 4.69 7.09 -12.86
N GLN A 78 5.76 7.02 -12.06
CA GLN A 78 6.69 5.90 -11.97
C GLN A 78 6.17 4.74 -11.11
N LEU A 79 5.17 4.98 -10.27
CA LEU A 79 4.47 3.95 -9.52
C LEU A 79 3.20 3.58 -10.29
N ASP A 80 3.16 2.36 -10.79
CA ASP A 80 2.05 1.82 -11.56
C ASP A 80 1.02 1.20 -10.60
N VAL A 81 0.07 2.01 -10.15
CA VAL A 81 -0.96 1.62 -9.19
C VAL A 81 -1.94 0.64 -9.83
N ARG A 82 -1.91 -0.61 -9.37
CA ARG A 82 -2.73 -1.71 -9.90
C ARG A 82 -4.00 -1.97 -9.13
N LEU A 83 -4.06 -1.55 -7.87
CA LEU A 83 -5.20 -1.75 -6.97
C LEU A 83 -5.05 -0.84 -5.75
N VAL A 84 -6.16 -0.31 -5.24
CA VAL A 84 -6.23 0.33 -3.92
C VAL A 84 -7.29 -0.38 -3.08
N VAL A 85 -6.95 -0.78 -1.85
CA VAL A 85 -7.83 -1.53 -0.94
C VAL A 85 -7.93 -0.80 0.40
N GLY A 86 -9.15 -0.67 0.91
CA GLY A 86 -9.39 -0.16 2.26
C GLY A 86 -9.12 -1.24 3.32
N ASP A 87 -8.30 -0.95 4.33
CA ASP A 87 -8.00 -1.83 5.47
C ASP A 87 -8.70 -1.37 6.76
N ASN A 88 -8.53 -2.09 7.88
CA ASN A 88 -9.07 -1.75 9.21
C ASN A 88 -10.61 -1.77 9.33
N ARG A 89 -11.28 -2.72 8.66
CA ARG A 89 -12.76 -2.86 8.64
C ARG A 89 -13.46 -1.80 7.79
N ASN A 90 -14.72 -1.46 8.11
CA ASN A 90 -15.51 -0.38 7.51
C ASN A 90 -15.39 -0.24 5.98
N ALA A 91 -15.31 -1.37 5.28
CA ALA A 91 -14.78 -1.42 3.93
C ALA A 91 -15.57 -0.57 2.93
N LEU A 92 -16.90 -0.44 3.10
CA LEU A 92 -17.73 0.37 2.20
C LEU A 92 -17.45 1.87 2.36
N TYR A 93 -17.28 2.35 3.60
CA TYR A 93 -16.93 3.74 3.87
C TYR A 93 -15.56 4.10 3.26
N ARG A 94 -14.55 3.25 3.46
CA ARG A 94 -13.20 3.46 2.89
C ARG A 94 -13.19 3.33 1.38
N GLY A 95 -13.91 2.35 0.83
CA GLY A 95 -14.09 2.16 -0.60
C GLY A 95 -14.69 3.40 -1.29
N LYS A 96 -15.67 4.07 -0.66
CA LYS A 96 -16.22 5.33 -1.17
C LYS A 96 -15.19 6.46 -1.20
N LEU A 97 -14.35 6.61 -0.17
CA LEU A 97 -13.28 7.61 -0.15
C LEU A 97 -12.28 7.38 -1.29
N ILE A 98 -11.81 6.14 -1.40
CA ILE A 98 -10.86 5.73 -2.44
C ILE A 98 -11.46 6.00 -3.82
N ALA A 99 -12.66 5.49 -4.09
CA ALA A 99 -13.33 5.64 -5.37
C ALA A 99 -13.55 7.11 -5.75
N LYS A 100 -14.02 7.93 -4.80
CA LYS A 100 -14.25 9.36 -5.03
C LYS A 100 -12.94 10.12 -5.34
N LEU A 101 -11.84 9.82 -4.64
CA LEU A 101 -10.53 10.41 -4.93
C LEU A 101 -10.00 9.97 -6.30
N LEU A 102 -10.11 8.69 -6.65
CA LEU A 102 -9.71 8.17 -7.97
C LEU A 102 -10.53 8.80 -9.10
N GLU A 103 -11.82 9.04 -8.89
CA GLU A 103 -12.67 9.71 -9.86
C GLU A 103 -12.27 11.18 -10.06
N VAL A 104 -12.01 11.92 -8.98
CA VAL A 104 -11.48 13.29 -9.05
C VAL A 104 -10.12 13.33 -9.77
N ALA A 105 -9.28 12.34 -9.54
CA ALA A 105 -7.98 12.20 -10.20
C ALA A 105 -8.09 11.81 -11.69
N GLY A 106 -9.27 11.41 -12.18
CA GLY A 106 -9.43 10.85 -13.51
C GLY A 106 -8.74 9.50 -13.70
N ARG A 107 -8.50 8.77 -12.61
CA ARG A 107 -7.80 7.47 -12.57
C ARG A 107 -8.74 6.32 -12.24
N THR A 108 -9.91 6.30 -12.88
CA THR A 108 -10.89 5.22 -12.74
C THR A 108 -10.48 3.92 -13.42
N ASP A 109 -9.31 3.90 -14.08
CA ASP A 109 -8.61 2.69 -14.52
C ASP A 109 -8.11 1.84 -13.35
N ILE A 110 -7.92 2.43 -12.17
CA ILE A 110 -7.45 1.73 -10.97
C ILE A 110 -8.64 1.05 -10.28
N PRO A 111 -8.64 -0.28 -10.09
CA PRO A 111 -9.66 -0.96 -9.31
C PRO A 111 -9.64 -0.59 -7.82
N VAL A 112 -10.81 -0.64 -7.18
CA VAL A 112 -11.00 -0.49 -5.73
C VAL A 112 -11.36 -1.83 -5.11
N GLY A 113 -10.67 -2.22 -4.05
CA GLY A 113 -10.99 -3.39 -3.25
C GLY A 113 -11.68 -3.03 -1.94
N LEU A 114 -12.75 -3.76 -1.61
CA LEU A 114 -13.33 -3.74 -0.26
C LEU A 114 -12.58 -4.75 0.60
N GLY A 115 -11.86 -4.27 1.61
CA GLY A 115 -11.14 -5.14 2.54
C GLY A 115 -12.07 -5.93 3.48
N VAL A 116 -11.46 -6.53 4.49
CA VAL A 116 -12.19 -7.24 5.54
C VAL A 116 -13.14 -6.29 6.27
N GLY A 117 -14.23 -6.81 6.85
CA GLY A 117 -15.19 -6.00 7.62
C GLY A 117 -16.04 -5.07 6.76
N VAL A 118 -16.99 -5.64 6.01
CA VAL A 118 -17.87 -4.93 5.06
C VAL A 118 -18.97 -4.15 5.79
N GLU A 119 -18.58 -3.06 6.45
CA GLU A 119 -19.47 -2.12 7.12
C GLU A 119 -19.43 -0.75 6.43
N ASP A 120 -20.45 0.08 6.69
CA ASP A 120 -20.60 1.44 6.15
C ASP A 120 -20.94 2.43 7.29
N ARG A 121 -20.12 2.41 8.33
CA ARG A 121 -20.25 3.29 9.49
C ARG A 121 -19.68 4.68 9.14
N PRO A 122 -20.35 5.77 9.50
CA PRO A 122 -19.81 7.12 9.28
C PRO A 122 -18.49 7.33 10.02
N GLY A 123 -17.46 7.79 9.30
CA GLY A 123 -16.21 8.31 9.86
C GLY A 123 -16.08 9.84 9.72
N ARG A 124 -14.91 10.39 10.05
CA ARG A 124 -14.65 11.85 10.09
C ARG A 124 -14.80 12.54 8.74
N GLN A 125 -14.62 11.79 7.65
CA GLN A 125 -14.69 12.30 6.28
C GLN A 125 -16.05 12.05 5.62
N SER A 126 -17.05 11.56 6.37
CA SER A 126 -18.41 11.25 5.85
C SER A 126 -19.07 12.43 5.15
N ARG A 127 -18.90 13.65 5.69
CA ARG A 127 -19.45 14.86 5.06
C ARG A 127 -18.79 15.17 3.71
N TRP A 128 -17.50 14.82 3.54
CA TRP A 128 -16.81 14.99 2.27
C TRP A 128 -17.23 13.92 1.27
N ILE A 129 -17.46 12.67 1.71
CA ILE A 129 -18.08 11.63 0.87
C ILE A 129 -19.44 12.12 0.36
N GLY A 130 -20.28 12.67 1.24
CA GLY A 130 -21.62 13.16 0.90
C GLY A 130 -22.54 12.02 0.48
N ASP A 131 -23.21 12.17 -0.65
CA ASP A 131 -24.12 11.20 -1.25
C ASP A 131 -23.45 10.27 -2.28
N TYR A 132 -22.11 10.21 -2.27
CA TYR A 132 -21.34 9.39 -3.21
C TYR A 132 -21.77 7.91 -3.14
N ASP A 133 -22.26 7.40 -4.26
CA ASP A 133 -22.70 6.02 -4.41
C ASP A 133 -21.60 5.21 -5.08
N LEU A 134 -20.93 4.35 -4.30
CA LEU A 134 -19.86 3.48 -4.77
C LEU A 134 -20.29 2.60 -5.96
N LYS A 135 -21.59 2.26 -6.07
CA LYS A 135 -22.11 1.47 -7.20
C LYS A 135 -22.04 2.22 -8.54
N LYS A 136 -21.87 3.54 -8.51
CA LYS A 136 -21.71 4.40 -9.70
C LYS A 136 -20.25 4.65 -10.06
N TYR A 137 -19.29 4.13 -9.29
CA TYR A 137 -17.89 4.24 -9.63
C TYR A 137 -17.64 3.65 -11.03
N PRO A 138 -17.03 4.40 -11.97
CA PRO A 138 -16.84 3.90 -13.34
C PRO A 138 -15.84 2.73 -13.45
N GLY A 139 -14.91 2.63 -12.50
CA GLY A 139 -13.91 1.58 -12.44
C GLY A 139 -14.43 0.30 -11.80
N LYS A 140 -13.55 -0.69 -11.69
CA LYS A 140 -13.89 -1.98 -11.08
C LYS A 140 -13.89 -1.86 -9.55
N VAL A 141 -15.00 -2.25 -8.92
CA VAL A 141 -15.06 -2.52 -7.47
C VAL A 141 -15.00 -4.03 -7.24
N HIS A 142 -14.08 -4.47 -6.38
CA HIS A 142 -13.97 -5.85 -5.92
C HIS A 142 -14.57 -5.95 -4.52
N GLU A 143 -15.67 -6.70 -4.39
CA GLU A 143 -16.32 -6.98 -3.09
C GLU A 143 -15.41 -7.79 -2.15
N ASP A 144 -14.51 -8.60 -2.72
CA ASP A 144 -13.43 -9.27 -2.00
C ASP A 144 -12.08 -8.65 -2.40
N GLY A 145 -11.71 -7.56 -1.72
CA GLY A 145 -10.44 -6.87 -1.92
C GLY A 145 -9.23 -7.73 -1.56
N VAL A 146 -9.36 -8.64 -0.58
CA VAL A 146 -8.29 -9.60 -0.22
C VAL A 146 -7.98 -10.51 -1.39
N GLN A 147 -9.01 -11.09 -2.02
CA GLN A 147 -8.82 -11.91 -3.22
C GLN A 147 -8.26 -11.08 -4.38
N ALA A 148 -8.69 -9.82 -4.54
CA ALA A 148 -8.15 -8.92 -5.55
C ALA A 148 -6.65 -8.64 -5.36
N ILE A 149 -6.15 -8.51 -4.12
CA ILE A 149 -4.72 -8.40 -3.82
C ILE A 149 -3.98 -9.66 -4.31
N ILE A 150 -4.48 -10.85 -3.94
CA ILE A 150 -3.88 -12.14 -4.33
C ILE A 150 -3.81 -12.27 -5.86
N ASP A 151 -4.91 -12.00 -6.55
CA ASP A 151 -5.00 -12.11 -8.00
C ASP A 151 -4.10 -11.09 -8.69
N THR A 152 -4.01 -9.87 -8.17
CA THR A 152 -3.12 -8.83 -8.70
C THR A 152 -1.66 -9.25 -8.59
N ILE A 153 -1.24 -9.81 -7.45
CA ILE A 153 0.14 -10.30 -7.26
C ILE A 153 0.43 -11.49 -8.17
N ARG A 154 -0.47 -12.48 -8.26
CA ARG A 154 -0.26 -13.69 -9.07
C ARG A 154 -0.24 -13.42 -10.57
N ASN A 155 -1.05 -12.49 -11.02
CA ASN A 155 -1.13 -12.13 -12.44
C ASN A 155 -0.08 -11.10 -12.86
N SER A 156 0.69 -10.55 -11.91
CA SER A 156 1.76 -9.61 -12.23
C SER A 156 2.98 -10.38 -12.78
N PRO A 157 3.46 -10.07 -14.00
CA PRO A 157 4.65 -10.70 -14.57
C PRO A 157 5.94 -10.27 -13.83
N GLU A 158 5.83 -9.28 -12.96
CA GLU A 158 6.93 -8.72 -12.19
C GLU A 158 6.52 -8.59 -10.72
N PRO A 159 7.47 -8.66 -9.77
CA PRO A 159 7.14 -8.52 -8.36
C PRO A 159 6.45 -7.20 -8.02
N VAL A 160 5.38 -7.29 -7.24
CA VAL A 160 4.56 -6.16 -6.80
C VAL A 160 5.12 -5.55 -5.52
N THR A 161 5.14 -4.22 -5.43
CA THR A 161 5.37 -3.54 -4.16
C THR A 161 4.02 -3.33 -3.47
N LEU A 162 3.83 -4.00 -2.34
CA LEU A 162 2.66 -3.84 -1.51
C LEU A 162 2.93 -2.73 -0.48
N ILE A 163 2.29 -1.58 -0.68
CA ILE A 163 2.40 -0.42 0.21
C ILE A 163 1.26 -0.52 1.23
N CYS A 164 1.60 -0.76 2.49
CA CYS A 164 0.64 -0.95 3.58
C CYS A 164 0.76 0.21 4.56
N ILE A 165 -0.22 1.09 4.58
CA ILE A 165 -0.26 2.25 5.47
C ILE A 165 -1.37 2.15 6.54
N GLY A 166 -2.05 1.00 6.60
CA GLY A 166 -2.99 0.66 7.68
C GLY A 166 -2.54 -0.55 8.55
N PRO A 167 -3.42 -1.07 9.43
CA PRO A 167 -3.19 -2.17 10.37
C PRO A 167 -2.92 -3.58 9.81
N VAL A 168 -2.86 -3.74 8.50
CA VAL A 168 -2.53 -4.99 7.76
C VAL A 168 -3.47 -6.18 7.99
N GLN A 169 -4.73 -5.95 8.35
CA GLN A 169 -5.71 -7.04 8.53
C GLN A 169 -6.01 -7.75 7.20
N ASN A 170 -6.14 -6.98 6.13
CA ASN A 170 -6.23 -7.51 4.77
C ASN A 170 -5.04 -8.42 4.44
N ILE A 171 -3.82 -7.98 4.78
CA ILE A 171 -2.59 -8.69 4.41
C ILE A 171 -2.41 -9.98 5.23
N ALA A 172 -2.79 -9.97 6.51
CA ALA A 172 -2.83 -11.20 7.30
C ALA A 172 -3.77 -12.24 6.69
N GLU A 173 -4.94 -11.82 6.19
CA GLU A 173 -5.88 -12.71 5.50
C GLU A 173 -5.35 -13.15 4.12
N VAL A 174 -4.64 -12.28 3.38
CA VAL A 174 -3.91 -12.65 2.16
C VAL A 174 -2.93 -13.78 2.44
N LEU A 175 -2.07 -13.63 3.47
CA LEU A 175 -1.05 -14.61 3.83
C LEU A 175 -1.65 -15.95 4.30
N LYS A 176 -2.84 -15.92 4.90
CA LYS A 176 -3.58 -17.12 5.27
C LYS A 176 -4.16 -17.85 4.05
N ARG A 177 -4.68 -17.12 3.06
CA ARG A 177 -5.31 -17.70 1.86
C ARG A 177 -4.28 -18.14 0.81
N ALA A 178 -3.20 -17.39 0.67
CA ALA A 178 -2.22 -17.54 -0.40
C ALA A 178 -0.81 -17.17 0.11
N PRO A 179 -0.20 -17.97 1.00
CA PRO A 179 1.13 -17.69 1.55
C PRO A 179 2.24 -17.63 0.48
N ASP A 180 1.99 -18.19 -0.72
CA ASP A 180 2.90 -18.16 -1.87
C ASP A 180 3.09 -16.77 -2.49
N VAL A 181 2.16 -15.82 -2.27
CA VAL A 181 2.23 -14.48 -2.91
C VAL A 181 3.49 -13.69 -2.53
N VAL A 182 4.09 -14.01 -1.38
CA VAL A 182 5.34 -13.41 -0.89
C VAL A 182 6.53 -13.65 -1.83
N GLN A 183 6.44 -14.63 -2.72
CA GLN A 183 7.47 -14.90 -3.74
C GLN A 183 7.45 -13.88 -4.89
N ASN A 184 6.32 -13.19 -5.11
CA ASN A 184 6.16 -12.19 -6.16
C ASN A 184 5.75 -10.82 -5.59
N ALA A 185 6.11 -10.56 -4.33
CA ALA A 185 5.83 -9.30 -3.67
C ALA A 185 6.93 -8.91 -2.67
N ARG A 186 7.08 -7.60 -2.44
CA ARG A 186 7.77 -7.04 -1.28
C ARG A 186 6.82 -6.17 -0.47
N PHE A 187 7.11 -6.01 0.82
CA PHE A 187 6.31 -5.21 1.73
C PHE A 187 6.98 -3.86 2.02
N VAL A 188 6.21 -2.78 1.91
CA VAL A 188 6.59 -1.43 2.36
C VAL A 188 5.51 -0.93 3.32
N GLY A 189 5.87 -0.60 4.57
CA GLY A 189 4.89 -0.28 5.61
C GLY A 189 5.11 1.03 6.35
N MET A 190 4.04 1.69 6.78
CA MET A 190 4.07 2.72 7.83
C MET A 190 3.70 2.04 9.16
N HIS A 191 4.72 1.55 9.87
CA HIS A 191 4.53 0.72 11.06
C HIS A 191 5.65 0.91 12.07
N GLY A 192 5.25 0.96 13.33
CA GLY A 192 6.15 0.78 14.46
C GLY A 192 6.80 2.05 14.98
N SER A 193 7.53 1.86 16.06
CA SER A 193 8.23 2.87 16.85
C SER A 193 9.48 2.18 17.39
N VAL A 194 10.66 2.57 16.90
CA VAL A 194 11.91 1.84 17.17
C VAL A 194 12.76 2.58 18.20
N TYR A 195 13.24 3.77 17.86
CA TYR A 195 14.00 4.66 18.74
C TYR A 195 13.22 5.91 19.14
N LYS A 196 12.16 6.27 18.41
CA LYS A 196 11.28 7.40 18.72
C LYS A 196 9.81 7.00 18.79
N GLY A 197 9.09 7.62 19.72
CA GLY A 197 7.62 7.62 19.78
C GLY A 197 6.99 8.81 19.08
N TYR A 198 5.69 8.99 19.32
CA TYR A 198 4.91 10.08 18.72
C TYR A 198 5.52 11.46 19.03
N GLY A 199 5.50 12.36 18.04
CA GLY A 199 6.03 13.71 18.15
C GLY A 199 7.55 13.78 18.38
N GLY A 200 8.29 12.71 18.05
CA GLY A 200 9.74 12.64 18.26
C GLY A 200 10.17 12.37 19.71
N SER A 201 9.25 11.90 20.54
CA SER A 201 9.53 11.50 21.93
C SER A 201 10.59 10.40 22.01
N ASP A 202 11.46 10.44 23.02
CA ASP A 202 12.38 9.33 23.33
C ASP A 202 11.65 8.13 23.97
N GLN A 203 10.39 8.28 24.37
CA GLN A 203 9.58 7.18 24.85
C GLN A 203 8.94 6.43 23.67
N ILE A 204 9.34 5.17 23.49
CA ILE A 204 8.78 4.31 22.45
C ILE A 204 7.29 4.10 22.67
N SER A 205 6.52 4.18 21.59
CA SER A 205 5.06 4.10 21.61
C SER A 205 4.56 2.78 21.03
N ALA A 206 3.38 2.35 21.48
CA ALA A 206 2.60 1.37 20.71
C ALA A 206 1.98 2.15 19.55
N GLU A 207 2.63 2.10 18.40
CA GLU A 207 2.20 2.77 17.17
C GLU A 207 0.83 2.23 16.75
N TYR A 208 -0.04 3.11 16.26
CA TYR A 208 -1.46 2.86 16.02
C TYR A 208 -1.70 1.64 15.15
N ASN A 209 -1.10 1.56 13.96
CA ASN A 209 -1.29 0.45 13.03
C ASN A 209 -0.82 -0.88 13.64
N VAL A 210 0.32 -0.88 14.35
CA VAL A 210 0.77 -2.06 15.10
C VAL A 210 -0.20 -2.45 16.22
N LYS A 211 -0.69 -1.46 16.97
CA LYS A 211 -1.54 -1.66 18.15
C LYS A 211 -2.94 -2.13 17.81
N VAL A 212 -3.49 -1.72 16.66
CA VAL A 212 -4.83 -2.11 16.23
C VAL A 212 -4.93 -3.62 16.00
N ASP A 213 -3.91 -4.22 15.37
CA ASP A 213 -3.85 -5.68 15.21
C ASP A 213 -2.40 -6.21 15.26
N PRO A 214 -1.84 -6.40 16.48
CA PRO A 214 -0.48 -6.91 16.62
C PRO A 214 -0.31 -8.31 16.02
N LYS A 215 -1.36 -9.14 16.04
CA LYS A 215 -1.31 -10.50 15.48
C LYS A 215 -1.22 -10.49 13.96
N ALA A 216 -1.92 -9.57 13.30
CA ALA A 216 -1.80 -9.38 11.86
C ALA A 216 -0.37 -8.99 11.46
N LEU A 217 0.23 -8.01 12.14
CA LEU A 217 1.61 -7.59 11.83
C LEU A 217 2.64 -8.66 12.19
N GLN A 218 2.43 -9.44 13.26
CA GLN A 218 3.24 -10.62 13.57
C GLN A 218 3.25 -11.62 12.40
N ALA A 219 2.09 -11.89 11.78
CA ALA A 219 2.00 -12.79 10.63
C ALA A 219 2.75 -12.22 9.41
N VAL A 220 2.64 -10.90 9.17
CA VAL A 220 3.36 -10.19 8.11
C VAL A 220 4.88 -10.26 8.30
N PHE A 221 5.39 -10.06 9.51
CA PHE A 221 6.82 -10.14 9.79
C PHE A 221 7.33 -11.60 9.80
N ALA A 222 6.49 -12.58 10.14
CA ALA A 222 6.85 -13.99 10.04
C ALA A 222 7.00 -14.48 8.58
N ALA A 223 6.39 -13.77 7.61
CA ALA A 223 6.36 -14.19 6.23
C ALA A 223 7.72 -14.03 5.51
N ASN A 224 7.95 -14.87 4.50
CA ASN A 224 9.23 -14.95 3.80
C ASN A 224 9.35 -13.99 2.61
N TRP A 225 9.17 -12.70 2.86
CA TRP A 225 9.44 -11.59 1.93
C TRP A 225 10.41 -10.55 2.53
N GLU A 226 10.83 -9.62 1.68
CA GLU A 226 11.52 -8.40 2.07
C GLU A 226 10.53 -7.40 2.69
N VAL A 227 10.94 -6.76 3.79
CA VAL A 227 10.13 -5.85 4.60
C VAL A 227 10.91 -4.57 4.83
N THR A 228 10.41 -3.48 4.23
CA THR A 228 10.84 -2.12 4.51
C THR A 228 9.74 -1.39 5.30
N ILE A 229 10.11 -0.67 6.35
CA ILE A 229 9.17 0.16 7.12
C ILE A 229 9.68 1.59 7.31
N THR A 230 8.73 2.51 7.48
CA THR A 230 8.94 3.80 8.13
C THR A 230 8.24 3.79 9.49
N PRO A 231 8.99 3.66 10.59
CA PRO A 231 8.46 3.82 11.93
C PRO A 231 8.35 5.30 12.31
N LEU A 232 7.77 5.58 13.47
CA LEU A 232 7.61 6.93 14.05
C LEU A 232 8.92 7.75 14.10
N ASP A 233 10.06 7.08 14.07
CA ASP A 233 11.40 7.65 13.91
C ASP A 233 11.56 8.56 12.69
N THR A 234 10.81 8.31 11.62
CA THR A 234 10.79 9.15 10.42
C THR A 234 9.39 9.67 10.10
N CYS A 235 8.39 8.78 9.97
CA CYS A 235 7.03 9.19 9.60
C CYS A 235 6.37 10.10 10.64
N GLY A 236 6.71 9.93 11.93
CA GLY A 236 6.13 10.68 13.04
C GLY A 236 6.55 12.14 13.16
N LEU A 237 7.37 12.63 12.23
CA LEU A 237 8.01 13.95 12.30
C LEU A 237 7.57 14.90 11.17
N VAL A 238 7.00 14.37 10.09
CA VAL A 238 6.73 15.13 8.86
C VAL A 238 5.55 16.08 9.04
N HIS A 239 5.80 17.38 8.88
CA HIS A 239 4.77 18.41 8.86
C HIS A 239 5.10 19.45 7.79
N LEU A 240 4.14 19.80 6.94
CA LEU A 240 4.27 20.97 6.08
C LEU A 240 3.90 22.22 6.88
N THR A 241 4.78 23.22 6.88
CA THR A 241 4.57 24.50 7.57
C THR A 241 4.91 25.67 6.64
N GLY A 242 4.45 26.88 6.98
CA GLY A 242 4.83 28.11 6.27
C GLY A 242 4.54 28.06 4.76
N GLU A 243 5.52 28.46 3.95
CA GLU A 243 5.39 28.50 2.49
C GLU A 243 5.12 27.12 1.88
N LYS A 244 5.73 26.06 2.42
CA LYS A 244 5.53 24.68 1.92
C LYS A 244 4.07 24.25 2.01
N PHE A 245 3.46 24.46 3.18
CA PHE A 245 2.05 24.17 3.36
C PHE A 245 1.16 25.09 2.52
N ARG A 246 1.52 26.37 2.43
CA ARG A 246 0.72 27.32 1.67
C ARG A 246 0.68 26.99 0.18
N LYS A 247 1.80 26.56 -0.41
CA LYS A 247 1.87 26.09 -1.80
C LYS A 247 0.87 24.97 -2.08
N VAL A 248 0.79 23.97 -1.20
CA VAL A 248 -0.17 22.87 -1.38
C VAL A 248 -1.60 23.35 -1.23
N TYR A 249 -1.88 24.13 -0.18
CA TYR A 249 -3.24 24.59 0.11
C TYR A 249 -3.82 25.53 -0.96
N ASP A 250 -2.99 26.42 -1.51
CA ASP A 250 -3.38 27.38 -2.54
C ASP A 250 -3.32 26.77 -3.95
N CYS A 251 -2.87 25.52 -4.08
CA CYS A 251 -2.76 24.83 -5.36
C CYS A 251 -4.14 24.70 -6.03
N SER A 252 -4.21 25.08 -7.30
CA SER A 252 -5.46 25.04 -8.08
C SER A 252 -5.73 23.68 -8.75
N ASP A 253 -4.77 22.75 -8.69
CA ASP A 253 -4.92 21.38 -9.18
C ASP A 253 -6.17 20.72 -8.54
N LYS A 254 -6.98 20.07 -9.36
CA LYS A 254 -8.28 19.54 -8.93
C LYS A 254 -8.14 18.50 -7.82
N LEU A 255 -7.13 17.64 -7.89
CA LEU A 255 -6.91 16.58 -6.92
C LEU A 255 -6.38 17.15 -5.60
N VAL A 256 -5.47 18.13 -5.67
CA VAL A 256 -4.95 18.81 -4.48
C VAL A 256 -6.04 19.64 -3.78
N ARG A 257 -6.91 20.31 -4.55
CA ARG A 257 -8.08 21.00 -3.98
C ARG A 257 -9.02 20.04 -3.27
N ALA A 258 -9.30 18.89 -3.87
CA ALA A 258 -10.13 17.85 -3.25
C ALA A 258 -9.51 17.30 -1.96
N LEU A 259 -8.19 17.12 -1.93
CA LEU A 259 -7.43 16.78 -0.72
C LEU A 259 -7.63 17.86 0.37
N MET A 260 -7.55 19.14 0.03
CA MET A 260 -7.70 20.25 0.99
C MET A 260 -9.14 20.46 1.48
N GLU A 261 -10.13 20.24 0.62
CA GLU A 261 -11.54 20.20 1.01
C GLU A 261 -11.80 19.04 1.98
N ASN A 262 -11.27 17.85 1.70
CA ASN A 262 -11.38 16.69 2.56
C ASN A 262 -10.67 16.90 3.90
N TYR A 263 -9.46 17.48 3.87
CA TYR A 263 -8.68 17.83 5.04
C TYR A 263 -9.42 18.82 5.95
N GLN A 264 -10.03 19.85 5.38
CA GLN A 264 -10.85 20.78 6.15
C GLN A 264 -12.08 20.07 6.76
N VAL A 265 -12.73 19.17 6.01
CA VAL A 265 -13.86 18.40 6.53
C VAL A 265 -13.46 17.53 7.71
N TRP A 266 -12.33 16.83 7.62
CA TRP A 266 -11.80 15.99 8.68
C TRP A 266 -11.48 16.79 9.94
N ARG A 267 -10.85 17.96 9.80
CA ARG A 267 -10.53 18.87 10.92
C ARG A 267 -11.79 19.31 11.67
N GLU A 268 -12.79 19.77 10.93
CA GLU A 268 -14.08 20.20 11.47
C GLU A 268 -14.96 19.05 11.98
N ALA A 269 -14.61 17.79 11.72
CA ALA A 269 -15.28 16.64 12.33
C ALA A 269 -14.65 16.30 13.69
N GLY A 270 -13.34 16.55 13.85
CA GLY A 270 -12.63 16.39 15.13
C GLY A 270 -13.01 17.46 16.17
N GLU A 271 -13.35 18.66 15.70
CA GLU A 271 -13.86 19.76 16.54
C GLU A 271 -15.30 20.09 16.17
N LYS A 272 -16.23 20.25 17.12
CA LYS A 272 -17.65 20.54 16.81
C LYS A 272 -17.92 21.98 16.27
N LYS A 273 -17.11 22.51 15.34
CA LYS A 273 -17.20 23.87 14.78
C LYS A 273 -16.43 24.02 13.45
N GLN A 274 -16.79 25.07 12.67
CA GLN A 274 -15.98 25.52 11.54
C GLN A 274 -14.67 26.14 12.03
N LEU A 275 -13.56 25.81 11.36
CA LEU A 275 -12.22 26.24 11.75
C LEU A 275 -11.62 27.18 10.71
N PRO A 276 -10.82 28.17 11.10
CA PRO A 276 -10.03 28.93 10.13
C PRO A 276 -9.11 27.99 9.33
N PRO A 277 -8.67 28.44 8.14
CA PRO A 277 -7.65 27.74 7.38
C PRO A 277 -6.47 27.35 8.28
N PRO A 278 -5.96 26.14 8.14
CA PRO A 278 -4.80 25.68 8.89
C PRO A 278 -3.55 26.50 8.52
N ASP A 279 -2.65 26.68 9.48
CA ASP A 279 -1.31 27.25 9.30
C ASP A 279 -0.25 26.19 8.99
N ARG A 280 -0.57 24.90 9.23
CA ARG A 280 0.25 23.73 8.91
C ARG A 280 -0.59 22.47 8.63
N SER A 281 0.03 21.44 8.06
CA SER A 281 -0.58 20.12 7.95
C SER A 281 -0.67 19.40 9.31
N SER A 282 -1.43 18.30 9.36
CA SER A 282 -1.26 17.25 10.37
C SER A 282 0.11 16.60 10.19
N THR A 283 0.46 15.67 11.08
CA THR A 283 1.58 14.77 10.79
C THR A 283 1.22 13.93 9.57
N LEU A 284 2.14 13.83 8.60
CA LEU A 284 1.90 13.16 7.32
C LEU A 284 2.61 11.80 7.30
N PHE A 285 2.22 10.88 8.20
CA PHE A 285 2.95 9.65 8.44
C PHE A 285 3.08 8.82 7.15
N ASP A 286 1.96 8.59 6.48
CA ASP A 286 1.85 7.65 5.36
C ASP A 286 2.59 8.07 4.10
N THR A 287 2.85 9.37 3.94
CA THR A 287 3.57 9.89 2.77
C THR A 287 4.99 9.33 2.68
N VAL A 288 5.59 8.97 3.82
CA VAL A 288 6.92 8.34 3.87
C VAL A 288 6.86 6.91 3.35
N GLY A 289 5.76 6.17 3.58
CA GLY A 289 5.55 4.84 3.00
C GLY A 289 5.52 4.87 1.47
N ILE A 290 4.88 5.88 0.89
CA ILE A 290 4.88 6.12 -0.56
C ILE A 290 6.30 6.42 -1.08
N TYR A 291 7.07 7.21 -0.33
CA TYR A 291 8.45 7.54 -0.68
C TYR A 291 9.35 6.29 -0.66
N LEU A 292 9.28 5.47 0.38
CA LEU A 292 10.04 4.23 0.51
C LEU A 292 9.68 3.17 -0.55
N ALA A 293 8.53 3.32 -1.22
CA ALA A 293 8.21 2.50 -2.38
C ALA A 293 9.12 2.80 -3.59
N GLN A 294 9.79 3.96 -3.65
CA GLN A 294 10.60 4.38 -4.80
C GLN A 294 12.01 4.90 -4.49
N SER A 295 12.30 5.33 -3.26
CA SER A 295 13.60 5.85 -2.88
C SER A 295 13.85 5.74 -1.37
N GLU A 296 15.13 5.69 -1.00
CA GLU A 296 15.64 5.70 0.38
C GLU A 296 16.75 6.77 0.53
N GLU A 297 16.91 7.66 -0.45
CA GLU A 297 18.08 8.55 -0.51
C GLU A 297 18.13 9.56 0.63
N LEU A 298 16.96 10.02 1.09
CA LEU A 298 16.79 11.03 2.15
C LEU A 298 16.67 10.44 3.55
N THR A 299 16.68 9.11 3.68
CA THR A 299 16.56 8.39 4.95
C THR A 299 17.82 7.60 5.28
N GLU A 300 18.13 7.50 6.57
CA GLU A 300 19.10 6.52 7.07
C GLU A 300 18.35 5.20 7.30
N MET A 301 18.77 4.16 6.57
CA MET A 301 18.18 2.83 6.64
C MET A 301 19.03 1.93 7.52
N GLU A 302 18.42 1.32 8.52
CA GLU A 302 19.03 0.26 9.34
C GLU A 302 18.34 -1.08 9.06
N THR A 303 19.06 -2.19 9.24
CA THR A 303 18.50 -3.55 9.16
C THR A 303 18.76 -4.26 10.46
N PHE A 304 17.70 -4.70 11.13
CA PHE A 304 17.80 -5.38 12.42
C PHE A 304 16.66 -6.39 12.62
N PRO A 305 16.84 -7.38 13.52
CA PRO A 305 15.78 -8.32 13.84
C PRO A 305 14.74 -7.61 14.72
N LEU A 306 13.50 -7.54 14.24
CA LEU A 306 12.40 -6.81 14.87
C LEU A 306 11.25 -7.77 15.21
N ILE A 307 10.73 -7.69 16.43
CA ILE A 307 9.52 -8.37 16.88
C ILE A 307 8.38 -7.37 17.07
N VAL A 308 7.14 -7.87 16.96
CA VAL A 308 5.92 -7.19 17.36
C VAL A 308 5.38 -7.88 18.60
N THR A 309 5.21 -7.15 19.70
CA THR A 309 4.69 -7.67 20.95
C THR A 309 3.16 -7.67 20.97
N ASP A 310 2.56 -8.50 21.83
CA ASP A 310 1.11 -8.66 21.93
C ASP A 310 0.38 -7.38 22.41
N ASP A 311 1.10 -6.49 23.07
CA ASP A 311 0.62 -5.16 23.50
C ASP A 311 0.87 -4.05 22.46
N GLY A 312 1.31 -4.40 21.25
CA GLY A 312 1.36 -3.48 20.11
C GLY A 312 2.65 -2.66 19.98
N PHE A 313 3.76 -3.10 20.57
CA PHE A 313 5.05 -2.45 20.42
C PHE A 313 5.94 -3.20 19.42
N THR A 314 6.80 -2.44 18.73
CA THR A 314 7.94 -2.99 17.99
C THR A 314 9.20 -2.94 18.84
N ARG A 315 9.96 -4.04 18.86
CA ARG A 315 11.21 -4.14 19.64
C ARG A 315 12.30 -4.83 18.84
N ILE A 316 13.52 -4.29 18.92
CA ILE A 316 14.70 -4.98 18.39
C ILE A 316 14.97 -6.18 19.29
N ASP A 317 14.89 -7.38 18.74
CA ASP A 317 15.13 -8.63 19.44
C ASP A 317 15.64 -9.68 18.46
N LYS A 318 16.65 -10.46 18.87
CA LYS A 318 17.32 -11.47 18.04
C LYS A 318 16.38 -12.56 17.48
N SER A 319 15.22 -12.77 18.08
CA SER A 319 14.20 -13.72 17.62
C SER A 319 13.31 -13.16 16.49
N GLY A 320 13.42 -11.85 16.23
CA GLY A 320 12.62 -11.15 15.24
C GLY A 320 13.03 -11.39 13.79
N LYS A 321 12.15 -10.93 12.90
CA LYS A 321 12.39 -10.90 11.46
C LYS A 321 13.40 -9.81 11.15
N SER A 322 14.34 -10.08 10.24
CA SER A 322 15.18 -9.04 9.67
C SER A 322 14.32 -8.04 8.90
N VAL A 323 14.18 -6.83 9.42
CA VAL A 323 13.38 -5.73 8.85
C VAL A 323 14.31 -4.58 8.51
N ARG A 324 14.11 -3.97 7.33
CA ARG A 324 14.75 -2.70 6.93
C ARG A 324 13.88 -1.55 7.41
N ALA A 325 14.44 -0.59 8.15
CA ALA A 325 13.67 0.52 8.71
C ALA A 325 14.34 1.86 8.43
N ALA A 326 13.54 2.86 8.03
CA ALA A 326 13.96 4.26 7.96
C ALA A 326 13.96 4.87 9.37
N VAL A 327 15.10 4.88 10.03
CA VAL A 327 15.19 5.24 11.46
C VAL A 327 15.62 6.67 11.72
N ARG A 328 16.14 7.37 10.70
CA ARG A 328 16.45 8.81 10.77
C ARG A 328 16.28 9.46 9.40
N TRP A 329 16.07 10.77 9.41
CA TRP A 329 16.20 11.60 8.22
C TRP A 329 17.65 12.01 8.02
N LYS A 330 18.18 11.82 6.79
CA LYS A 330 19.41 12.50 6.36
C LYS A 330 19.11 13.96 6.06
N ASP A 331 17.98 14.21 5.41
CA ASP A 331 17.48 15.56 5.11
C ASP A 331 15.94 15.54 5.02
N MET A 332 15.27 15.91 6.11
CA MET A 332 13.81 16.01 6.17
C MET A 332 13.29 17.21 5.38
N GLY A 333 14.07 18.30 5.31
CA GLY A 333 13.68 19.51 4.57
C GLY A 333 13.57 19.23 3.08
N ALA A 334 14.54 18.51 2.52
CA ALA A 334 14.51 18.05 1.13
C ALA A 334 13.36 17.07 0.85
N PHE A 335 12.97 16.25 1.83
CA PHE A 335 11.81 15.38 1.68
C PHE A 335 10.51 16.19 1.62
N GLU A 336 10.34 17.16 2.50
CA GLU A 336 9.19 18.06 2.48
C GLU A 336 9.12 18.87 1.17
N ASP A 337 10.26 19.34 0.67
CA ASP A 337 10.32 20.05 -0.62
C ASP A 337 9.90 19.13 -1.77
N TRP A 338 10.46 17.91 -1.80
CA TRP A 338 10.08 16.88 -2.77
C TRP A 338 8.58 16.54 -2.70
N LEU A 339 8.02 16.45 -1.50
CA LEU A 339 6.60 16.18 -1.28
C LEU A 339 5.74 17.30 -1.85
N VAL A 340 6.06 18.56 -1.55
CA VAL A 340 5.34 19.73 -2.09
C VAL A 340 5.43 19.75 -3.61
N ASP A 341 6.63 19.60 -4.17
CA ASP A 341 6.84 19.58 -5.62
C ASP A 341 6.01 18.48 -6.30
N CYS A 342 5.97 17.28 -5.73
CA CYS A 342 5.17 16.19 -6.26
C CYS A 342 3.66 16.47 -6.21
N LEU A 343 3.18 17.10 -5.14
CA LEU A 343 1.76 17.41 -4.98
C LEU A 343 1.33 18.55 -5.90
N THR A 344 2.14 19.60 -6.02
CA THR A 344 1.75 20.85 -6.71
C THR A 344 2.10 20.91 -8.19
N ARG A 345 2.71 19.86 -8.75
CA ARG A 345 3.02 19.77 -10.18
C ARG A 345 1.81 19.55 -11.08
#